data_AF-A0A0V1PBN2-F1
#
_entry.id   AF-A0A0V1PBN2-F1
#
_cell.length_a   1.000
_cell.length_b   1.000
_cell.length_c   1.000
_cell.angle_alpha   90.00
_cell.angle_beta   90.00
_cell.angle_gamma   90.00
#
_symmetry.space_group_name_H-M   'P 1'
#
loop_
_entity.id
_entity.type
_entity.pdbx_description
1 polymer ?
#
loop_
_entity_poly.entity_id
_entity_poly.type
_entity_poly.pdbx_seq_one_letter_code
_entity_poly.pdbx_strand_id
1 'polypeptide(L)'
;MIASNTSVFDTADDFSLKSTVNVSPLTSSDVRCKDMLEENFISCKDGDYPLQVIGVDKEEHCFVLNDTVLEKLLLNPGIADKKVAVISVAGTFRRGKSFMLNFFLKYLKAENSDWLGDQDSTLEGFSWRGGAERDTSGLLLWSKPFIIELPDSKEEIVILLMDTQGAFDSQSTVKDCATIFALSTMLSSVQIYNLSQNIQEDDLQHLHLFTEYGRLALMDEDSKPFQSLYFLVRDWSFPYEAEYGFVGGERMLQKRLEVSKNQHEELQQLRMHIRACFADVKCFLMPHPGLRVATSPTFRGQLSEIEPQFIDQLKQFVPYVLSPQNVVLKEIGGRTVTCRELLEYFRAYMKIFEEANNLAAVSCCRATYCRGMEEKCGGDTPYLSSAMLEAEHAENRKVAIEQFKKTRKMGGELFSKVFLEKLEADIEECFDSYQKVNNGKQLFSSFRTPIAMIITLAVLYIFQQAFLFTGLSCFASLCSTAVGLIFITVITWCYSRSTGNLREISQSIDELADNLWQNILVPFSGMAVNAGMKQAFVSNFNSFGGTANRTNNNNNNATTNTVHESRKRSNKK
;
A
#
# COMPACT_ATOMS: atom_id res chain seq x y z
N MET A 1 -14.29 -34.87 31.79
CA MET A 1 -14.97 -33.98 32.75
C MET A 1 -14.48 -32.57 32.50
N ILE A 2 -15.43 -31.66 32.20
CA ILE A 2 -15.33 -30.19 32.09
C ILE A 2 -14.58 -29.70 30.83
N ALA A 3 -15.23 -29.52 29.66
CA ALA A 3 -16.20 -28.47 29.23
C ALA A 3 -15.51 -27.11 28.97
N SER A 4 -15.16 -26.72 27.72
CA SER A 4 -15.98 -26.26 26.57
C SER A 4 -16.76 -24.97 26.82
N ASN A 5 -16.22 -23.84 26.35
CA ASN A 5 -16.94 -22.61 26.03
C ASN A 5 -16.24 -21.89 24.87
N THR A 6 -16.56 -22.34 23.66
CA THR A 6 -16.44 -21.58 22.42
C THR A 6 -17.84 -21.59 21.80
N SER A 7 -18.58 -20.50 21.94
CA SER A 7 -19.78 -20.17 21.16
C SER A 7 -19.31 -19.17 20.10
N VAL A 8 -19.16 -19.52 18.82
CA VAL A 8 -20.22 -19.88 17.85
C VAL A 8 -21.30 -18.79 17.82
N PHE A 9 -21.10 -17.79 16.95
CA PHE A 9 -22.21 -17.15 16.26
C PHE A 9 -22.41 -17.89 14.95
N ASP A 10 -23.18 -18.97 15.03
CA ASP A 10 -23.97 -19.48 13.92
C ASP A 10 -25.21 -18.59 13.84
N THR A 11 -25.33 -17.83 12.76
CA THR A 11 -26.63 -17.53 12.14
C THR A 11 -26.43 -17.51 10.63
N ALA A 12 -26.37 -18.71 10.06
CA ALA A 12 -26.89 -18.94 8.73
C ALA A 12 -28.41 -18.77 8.81
N ASP A 13 -28.90 -17.56 8.55
CA ASP A 13 -30.26 -17.22 8.11
C ASP A 13 -30.44 -15.70 8.22
N ASP A 14 -29.82 -14.93 7.33
CA ASP A 14 -30.36 -13.61 6.93
C ASP A 14 -29.80 -13.14 5.57
N PHE A 15 -29.87 -14.03 4.57
CA PHE A 15 -29.79 -13.61 3.16
C PHE A 15 -31.22 -13.51 2.63
N SER A 16 -32.01 -12.59 3.18
CA SER A 16 -33.27 -12.17 2.57
C SER A 16 -33.17 -10.70 2.15
N LEU A 17 -33.08 -10.50 0.84
CA LEU A 17 -33.38 -9.23 0.18
C LEU A 17 -34.79 -8.79 0.63
N LYS A 18 -34.86 -7.92 1.64
CA LYS A 18 -36.00 -7.03 1.83
C LYS A 18 -35.57 -5.61 1.49
N SER A 19 -35.96 -5.25 0.28
CA SER A 19 -36.07 -3.91 -0.24
C SER A 19 -36.73 -2.97 0.79
N THR A 20 -35.94 -2.11 1.42
CA THR A 20 -36.42 -0.85 1.99
C THR A 20 -35.24 0.13 2.07
N VAL A 21 -34.70 0.50 0.91
CA VAL A 21 -34.02 1.80 0.78
C VAL A 21 -35.10 2.80 0.45
N ASN A 22 -35.43 3.65 1.42
CA ASN A 22 -36.25 4.83 1.18
C ASN A 22 -35.46 5.75 0.24
N VAL A 23 -35.90 5.83 -1.02
CA VAL A 23 -35.32 6.73 -2.02
C VAL A 23 -35.75 8.15 -1.64
N SER A 24 -34.83 8.91 -1.05
CA SER A 24 -34.96 10.37 -0.95
C SER A 24 -34.99 10.97 -2.36
N PRO A 25 -35.85 11.97 -2.64
CA PRO A 25 -35.88 12.57 -3.97
C PRO A 25 -34.57 13.34 -4.23
N LEU A 26 -34.00 13.12 -5.41
CA LEU A 26 -32.83 13.82 -5.94
C LEU A 26 -32.96 15.34 -5.74
N THR A 27 -31.91 15.96 -5.22
CA THR A 27 -31.88 17.41 -4.96
C THR A 27 -31.38 18.17 -6.19
N SER A 28 -31.71 19.45 -6.31
CA SER A 28 -31.38 20.28 -7.50
C SER A 28 -29.88 20.41 -7.80
N SER A 29 -28.99 20.07 -6.85
CA SER A 29 -27.54 19.97 -7.05
C SER A 29 -27.11 18.68 -7.75
N ASP A 30 -27.86 17.59 -7.58
CA ASP A 30 -27.60 16.29 -8.23
C ASP A 30 -27.87 16.38 -9.74
N VAL A 31 -28.85 17.20 -10.13
CA VAL A 31 -29.18 17.49 -11.54
C VAL A 31 -28.05 18.30 -12.19
N ARG A 32 -27.52 19.30 -11.47
CA ARG A 32 -26.52 20.24 -12.02
C ARG A 32 -25.14 19.62 -12.24
N CYS A 33 -24.71 18.67 -11.39
CA CYS A 33 -23.46 17.94 -11.60
C CYS A 33 -23.58 16.90 -12.72
N LYS A 34 -24.77 16.32 -12.90
CA LYS A 34 -25.05 15.41 -14.02
C LYS A 34 -25.07 16.16 -15.35
N ASP A 35 -25.70 17.33 -15.38
CA ASP A 35 -25.80 18.18 -16.57
C ASP A 35 -24.45 18.74 -17.02
N MET A 36 -23.57 19.13 -16.10
CA MET A 36 -22.22 19.63 -16.43
C MET A 36 -21.25 18.54 -16.92
N LEU A 37 -21.48 17.28 -16.55
CA LEU A 37 -20.71 16.12 -17.00
C LEU A 37 -21.22 15.56 -18.34
N GLU A 38 -22.52 15.68 -18.62
CA GLU A 38 -23.12 15.27 -19.89
C GLU A 38 -22.69 16.17 -21.07
N GLU A 39 -22.55 17.49 -20.86
CA GLU A 39 -22.22 18.44 -21.95
C GLU A 39 -20.76 18.36 -22.45
N ASN A 40 -19.80 17.92 -21.63
CA ASN A 40 -18.38 17.88 -22.01
C ASN A 40 -17.89 16.53 -22.58
N PHE A 41 -18.65 15.45 -22.42
CA PHE A 41 -18.14 14.10 -22.67
C PHE A 41 -19.03 13.20 -23.53
N ILE A 42 -20.23 13.64 -23.92
CA ILE A 42 -21.09 12.89 -24.85
C ILE A 42 -21.11 13.60 -26.20
N SER A 43 -19.99 13.56 -26.91
CA SER A 43 -20.05 13.52 -28.36
C SER A 43 -20.05 12.05 -28.74
N CYS A 44 -21.23 11.44 -28.83
CA CYS A 44 -21.40 10.22 -29.63
C CYS A 44 -21.08 10.62 -31.07
N LYS A 45 -19.80 10.64 -31.44
CA LYS A 45 -19.39 10.76 -32.83
C LYS A 45 -19.85 9.47 -33.52
N ASP A 46 -20.57 9.60 -34.62
CA ASP A 46 -20.86 8.47 -35.49
C ASP A 46 -19.51 7.91 -36.01
N GLY A 47 -19.08 6.76 -35.50
CA GLY A 47 -17.83 6.09 -35.87
C GLY A 47 -17.20 5.23 -34.76
N ASP A 48 -16.12 4.52 -35.09
CA ASP A 48 -15.30 3.82 -34.10
C ASP A 48 -14.28 4.80 -33.48
N TYR A 49 -14.20 4.88 -32.16
CA TYR A 49 -13.29 5.80 -31.46
C TYR A 49 -12.89 5.26 -30.08
N PRO A 50 -11.81 5.77 -29.47
CA PRO A 50 -11.44 5.37 -28.12
C PRO A 50 -12.36 6.05 -27.08
N LEU A 51 -13.03 5.24 -26.26
CA LEU A 51 -13.88 5.65 -25.15
C LEU A 51 -13.06 5.74 -23.87
N GLN A 52 -13.01 6.91 -23.26
CA GLN A 52 -12.45 7.04 -21.92
C GLN A 52 -13.44 6.53 -20.89
N VAL A 53 -13.10 5.39 -20.28
CA VAL A 53 -13.96 4.73 -19.27
C VAL A 53 -13.50 5.05 -17.85
N ILE A 54 -12.20 5.31 -17.64
CA ILE A 54 -11.69 5.88 -16.39
C ILE A 54 -10.97 7.16 -16.73
N GLY A 55 -11.51 8.28 -16.23
CA GLY A 55 -10.92 9.60 -16.35
C GLY A 55 -10.10 9.97 -15.11
N VAL A 56 -9.20 10.94 -15.28
CA VAL A 56 -8.56 11.63 -14.15
C VAL A 56 -9.18 13.01 -14.08
N ASP A 57 -9.89 13.29 -12.99
CA ASP A 57 -10.35 14.64 -12.70
C ASP A 57 -9.12 15.52 -12.44
N LYS A 58 -8.99 16.62 -13.19
CA LYS A 58 -7.83 17.51 -13.10
C LYS A 58 -7.94 18.49 -11.94
N GLU A 59 -9.15 18.78 -11.47
CA GLU A 59 -9.40 19.69 -10.35
C GLU A 59 -9.28 18.92 -9.04
N GLU A 60 -9.90 17.76 -8.95
CA GLU A 60 -9.94 16.93 -7.74
C GLU A 60 -8.82 15.87 -7.67
N HIS A 61 -8.03 15.72 -8.74
CA HIS A 61 -6.95 14.73 -8.84
C HIS A 61 -7.39 13.30 -8.46
N CYS A 62 -8.62 12.93 -8.82
CA CYS A 62 -9.22 11.63 -8.52
C CYS A 62 -9.51 10.83 -9.80
N PHE A 63 -9.58 9.50 -9.68
CA PHE A 63 -10.05 8.66 -10.77
C PHE A 63 -11.57 8.56 -10.72
N VAL A 64 -12.22 8.76 -11.87
CA VAL A 64 -13.67 8.71 -11.99
C VAL A 64 -14.04 7.68 -13.05
N LEU A 65 -14.91 6.74 -12.68
CA LEU A 65 -15.49 5.78 -13.60
C LEU A 65 -16.61 6.45 -14.40
N ASN A 66 -16.53 6.39 -15.73
CA ASN A 66 -17.62 6.82 -16.60
C ASN A 66 -18.63 5.68 -16.77
N ASP A 67 -19.46 5.52 -15.74
CA ASP A 67 -20.41 4.42 -15.64
C ASP A 67 -21.42 4.43 -16.79
N THR A 68 -21.89 5.61 -17.20
CA THR A 68 -22.88 5.73 -18.29
C THR A 68 -22.34 5.28 -19.65
N VAL A 69 -21.07 5.57 -19.96
CA VAL A 69 -20.44 5.14 -21.20
C VAL A 69 -20.17 3.64 -21.16
N LEU A 70 -19.75 3.12 -20.01
CA LEU A 70 -19.47 1.71 -19.84
C LEU A 70 -20.76 0.86 -19.88
N GLU A 71 -21.86 1.33 -19.30
CA GLU A 71 -23.20 0.73 -19.42
C GLU A 71 -23.65 0.66 -20.88
N LYS A 72 -23.54 1.77 -21.62
CA LYS A 72 -23.91 1.80 -23.05
C LYS A 72 -23.09 0.82 -23.88
N LEU A 73 -21.81 0.65 -23.57
CA LEU A 73 -20.93 -0.28 -24.26
C LEU A 73 -21.25 -1.73 -23.90
N LEU A 74 -21.24 -2.08 -22.61
CA LEU A 74 -21.25 -3.46 -22.13
C LEU A 74 -22.67 -4.06 -21.97
N LEU A 75 -23.70 -3.23 -21.77
CA LEU A 75 -25.10 -3.70 -21.65
C LEU A 75 -25.85 -3.67 -22.99
N ASN A 76 -25.15 -3.50 -24.11
CA ASN A 76 -25.76 -3.60 -25.42
C ASN A 76 -26.35 -5.02 -25.61
N PRO A 77 -27.64 -5.16 -25.96
CA PRO A 77 -28.33 -6.46 -26.01
C PRO A 77 -27.69 -7.47 -26.96
N GLY A 78 -26.91 -7.02 -27.96
CA GLY A 78 -26.18 -7.90 -28.86
C GLY A 78 -24.95 -8.58 -28.25
N ILE A 79 -24.45 -8.11 -27.11
CA ILE A 79 -23.19 -8.60 -26.51
C ILE A 79 -23.23 -8.82 -24.99
N ALA A 80 -24.23 -8.27 -24.28
CA ALA A 80 -24.25 -8.20 -22.82
C ALA A 80 -24.06 -9.56 -22.15
N ASP A 81 -24.70 -10.60 -22.69
CA ASP A 81 -24.69 -11.94 -22.13
C ASP A 81 -23.62 -12.85 -22.77
N LYS A 82 -22.76 -12.30 -23.64
CA LYS A 82 -21.63 -13.04 -24.24
C LYS A 82 -20.41 -13.00 -23.33
N LYS A 83 -19.61 -14.07 -23.37
CA LYS A 83 -18.32 -14.15 -22.69
C LYS A 83 -17.34 -13.14 -23.28
N VAL A 84 -16.47 -12.59 -22.44
CA VAL A 84 -15.57 -11.51 -22.84
C VAL A 84 -14.10 -11.88 -22.66
N ALA A 85 -13.27 -11.47 -23.61
CA ALA A 85 -11.81 -11.44 -23.51
C ALA A 85 -11.36 -9.97 -23.55
N VAL A 86 -10.50 -9.59 -22.60
CA VAL A 86 -10.06 -8.20 -22.44
C VAL A 86 -8.54 -8.17 -22.59
N ILE A 87 -8.06 -7.55 -23.66
CA ILE A 87 -6.63 -7.40 -23.95
C ILE A 87 -6.20 -6.00 -23.58
N SER A 88 -5.33 -5.90 -22.57
CA SER A 88 -4.73 -4.64 -22.14
C SER A 88 -3.32 -4.49 -22.63
N VAL A 89 -2.94 -3.28 -23.03
CA VAL A 89 -1.54 -2.89 -23.16
C VAL A 89 -1.21 -1.84 -22.11
N ALA A 90 -0.29 -2.17 -21.21
CA ALA A 90 0.22 -1.28 -20.17
C ALA A 90 1.74 -1.23 -20.21
N GLY A 91 2.33 -0.17 -19.65
CA GLY A 91 3.77 0.03 -19.70
C GLY A 91 4.15 1.50 -19.64
N THR A 92 5.46 1.75 -19.66
CA THR A 92 6.00 3.10 -19.54
C THR A 92 5.46 4.05 -20.62
N PHE A 93 5.38 5.33 -20.26
CA PHE A 93 4.95 6.38 -21.17
C PHE A 93 5.90 6.52 -22.39
N ARG A 94 5.34 6.91 -23.55
CA ARG A 94 6.04 7.06 -24.85
C ARG A 94 6.72 5.82 -25.47
N ARG A 95 6.36 4.59 -25.06
CA ARG A 95 6.90 3.36 -25.68
C ARG A 95 6.03 2.72 -26.77
N GLY A 96 5.19 3.51 -27.45
CA GLY A 96 4.40 3.04 -28.59
C GLY A 96 3.32 1.99 -28.27
N LYS A 97 2.60 2.16 -27.15
CA LYS A 97 1.48 1.28 -26.74
C LYS A 97 0.30 1.38 -27.71
N SER A 98 -0.22 2.58 -27.90
CA SER A 98 -1.35 2.86 -28.81
C SER A 98 -1.00 2.52 -30.26
N PHE A 99 0.29 2.66 -30.65
CA PHE A 99 0.80 2.18 -31.94
C PHE A 99 0.64 0.66 -32.10
N MET A 100 0.95 -0.14 -31.08
CA MET A 100 0.70 -1.59 -31.10
C MET A 100 -0.78 -1.94 -31.11
N LEU A 101 -1.59 -1.26 -30.29
CA LEU A 101 -3.04 -1.47 -30.25
C LEU A 101 -3.73 -1.17 -31.58
N ASN A 102 -3.22 -0.22 -32.36
CA ASN A 102 -3.80 0.06 -33.67
C ASN A 102 -3.54 -1.07 -34.69
N PHE A 103 -2.44 -1.82 -34.57
CA PHE A 103 -2.28 -3.05 -35.34
C PHE A 103 -3.24 -4.15 -34.90
N PHE A 104 -3.56 -4.20 -33.60
CA PHE A 104 -4.56 -5.14 -33.08
C PHE A 104 -5.94 -4.80 -33.65
N LEU A 105 -6.31 -3.51 -33.68
CA LEU A 105 -7.52 -3.04 -34.34
C LEU A 105 -7.55 -3.41 -35.82
N LYS A 106 -6.42 -3.22 -36.53
CA LYS A 106 -6.32 -3.58 -37.96
C LYS A 106 -6.55 -5.07 -38.18
N TYR A 107 -5.97 -5.93 -37.35
CA TYR A 107 -6.18 -7.38 -37.38
C TYR A 107 -7.65 -7.75 -37.15
N LEU A 108 -8.27 -7.22 -36.10
CA LEU A 108 -9.66 -7.53 -35.76
C LEU A 108 -10.66 -7.03 -36.81
N LYS A 109 -10.35 -5.94 -37.52
CA LYS A 109 -11.19 -5.39 -38.60
C LYS A 109 -11.06 -6.15 -39.93
N ALA A 110 -9.99 -6.93 -40.12
CA ALA A 110 -9.68 -7.51 -41.42
C ALA A 110 -10.39 -8.84 -41.73
N GLU A 111 -11.08 -9.45 -40.75
CA GLU A 111 -11.95 -10.63 -40.91
C GLU A 111 -11.40 -11.73 -41.86
N ASN A 112 -10.11 -12.10 -41.71
CA ASN A 112 -9.38 -13.14 -42.47
C ASN A 112 -8.80 -12.76 -43.86
N SER A 113 -8.66 -11.48 -44.18
CA SER A 113 -7.87 -11.00 -45.33
C SER A 113 -6.40 -10.70 -44.94
N ASP A 114 -5.57 -10.24 -45.89
CA ASP A 114 -4.24 -9.70 -45.56
C ASP A 114 -4.40 -8.47 -44.66
N TRP A 115 -4.38 -8.72 -43.35
CA TRP A 115 -4.82 -7.77 -42.34
C TRP A 115 -3.91 -6.56 -42.17
N LEU A 116 -2.66 -6.68 -42.61
CA LEU A 116 -1.74 -5.55 -42.65
C LEU A 116 -2.16 -4.54 -43.71
N GLY A 117 -2.99 -4.91 -44.68
CA GLY A 117 -3.52 -4.02 -45.70
C GLY A 117 -2.43 -3.44 -46.61
N ASP A 118 -2.77 -2.34 -47.29
CA ASP A 118 -1.88 -1.70 -48.25
C ASP A 118 -0.67 -1.01 -47.59
N GLN A 119 0.46 -1.00 -48.30
CA GLN A 119 1.75 -0.47 -47.84
C GLN A 119 1.66 1.01 -47.46
N ASP A 120 0.82 1.77 -48.15
CA ASP A 120 0.65 3.21 -47.98
C ASP A 120 -0.54 3.59 -47.08
N SER A 121 -1.27 2.60 -46.56
CA SER A 121 -2.40 2.85 -45.66
C SER A 121 -1.95 3.43 -44.32
N THR A 122 -2.68 4.42 -43.82
CA THR A 122 -2.40 5.05 -42.53
C THR A 122 -2.93 4.21 -41.37
N LEU A 123 -2.27 4.32 -40.21
CA LEU A 123 -2.64 3.58 -39.01
C LEU A 123 -3.62 4.40 -38.16
N GLU A 124 -4.90 4.09 -38.31
CA GLU A 124 -6.01 4.71 -37.58
C GLU A 124 -6.41 3.89 -36.35
N GLY A 125 -6.97 4.55 -35.32
CA GLY A 125 -7.40 3.88 -34.09
C GLY A 125 -7.30 4.77 -32.86
N PHE A 126 -6.74 4.22 -31.78
CA PHE A 126 -6.35 4.98 -30.60
C PHE A 126 -5.42 6.13 -31.00
N SER A 127 -5.59 7.29 -30.36
CA SER A 127 -4.72 8.43 -30.61
C SER A 127 -3.27 8.06 -30.28
N TRP A 128 -2.37 8.33 -31.22
CA TRP A 128 -0.95 8.14 -31.03
C TRP A 128 -0.21 9.25 -31.78
N ARG A 129 0.81 9.81 -31.14
CA ARG A 129 1.69 10.82 -31.74
C ARG A 129 3.12 10.68 -31.23
N GLY A 130 4.07 11.21 -31.99
CA GLY A 130 5.43 11.46 -31.50
C GLY A 130 5.48 12.55 -30.41
N GLY A 131 6.68 12.91 -29.98
CA GLY A 131 6.92 14.00 -29.01
C GLY A 131 7.06 13.55 -27.55
N ALA A 132 7.21 14.52 -26.65
CA ALA A 132 7.51 14.27 -25.23
C ALA A 132 6.29 14.35 -24.29
N GLU A 133 5.18 14.98 -24.70
CA GLU A 133 4.02 15.25 -23.81
C GLU A 133 2.92 14.18 -23.83
N ARG A 134 2.15 13.99 -22.77
CA ARG A 134 1.11 12.92 -22.73
C ARG A 134 0.07 12.95 -23.87
N ASP A 135 -0.42 11.76 -24.20
CA ASP A 135 -1.48 11.56 -25.20
C ASP A 135 -2.70 10.89 -24.55
N THR A 136 -2.49 9.72 -23.93
CA THR A 136 -3.52 8.96 -23.21
C THR A 136 -3.56 9.32 -21.72
N SER A 137 -4.75 9.54 -21.15
CA SER A 137 -4.97 9.76 -19.72
C SER A 137 -6.03 8.78 -19.18
N GLY A 138 -5.75 8.12 -18.05
CA GLY A 138 -6.63 7.11 -17.46
C GLY A 138 -6.69 5.79 -18.25
N LEU A 139 -7.89 5.22 -18.42
CA LEU A 139 -8.13 3.95 -19.08
C LEU A 139 -9.14 4.12 -20.20
N LEU A 140 -8.80 3.65 -21.40
CA LEU A 140 -9.63 3.76 -22.59
C LEU A 140 -9.97 2.37 -23.14
N LEU A 141 -11.23 2.20 -23.56
CA LEU A 141 -11.69 1.05 -24.33
C LEU A 141 -12.00 1.46 -25.76
N TRP A 142 -11.94 0.53 -26.70
CA TRP A 142 -12.43 0.79 -28.05
C TRP A 142 -13.97 0.80 -28.09
N SER A 143 -14.59 1.77 -28.78
CA SER A 143 -16.05 1.94 -28.78
C SER A 143 -16.84 0.83 -29.44
N LYS A 144 -16.22 0.06 -30.33
CA LYS A 144 -16.85 -1.04 -31.06
C LYS A 144 -16.28 -2.38 -30.59
N PRO A 145 -17.06 -3.18 -29.84
CA PRO A 145 -16.66 -4.52 -29.45
C PRO A 145 -16.54 -5.44 -30.67
N PHE A 146 -15.54 -6.31 -30.67
CA PHE A 146 -15.35 -7.29 -31.75
C PHE A 146 -15.93 -8.62 -31.33
N ILE A 147 -16.73 -9.24 -32.20
CA ILE A 147 -17.34 -10.55 -31.94
C ILE A 147 -16.59 -11.57 -32.80
N ILE A 148 -16.09 -12.62 -32.16
CA ILE A 148 -15.46 -13.74 -32.87
C ILE A 148 -16.13 -15.05 -32.46
N GLU A 149 -16.13 -16.02 -33.36
CA GLU A 149 -16.63 -17.36 -33.10
C GLU A 149 -15.48 -18.28 -32.69
N LEU A 150 -15.60 -18.94 -31.54
CA LEU A 150 -14.60 -19.91 -31.09
C LEU A 150 -14.62 -21.16 -32.00
N PRO A 151 -13.46 -21.63 -32.49
CA PRO A 151 -13.40 -22.74 -33.45
C PRO A 151 -14.00 -24.04 -32.93
N ASP A 152 -13.85 -24.30 -31.63
CA ASP A 152 -14.23 -25.58 -31.01
C ASP A 152 -15.71 -25.64 -30.62
N SER A 153 -16.25 -24.56 -30.07
CA SER A 153 -17.62 -24.53 -29.51
C SER A 153 -18.64 -23.84 -30.40
N LYS A 154 -18.20 -23.12 -31.44
CA LYS A 154 -19.04 -22.18 -32.22
C LYS A 154 -19.71 -21.10 -31.36
N GLU A 155 -19.19 -20.87 -30.17
CA GLU A 155 -19.69 -19.85 -29.26
C GLU A 155 -19.15 -18.49 -29.69
N GLU A 156 -20.05 -17.51 -29.78
CA GLU A 156 -19.67 -16.12 -30.03
C GLU A 156 -19.14 -15.47 -28.75
N ILE A 157 -17.95 -14.92 -28.82
CA ILE A 157 -17.30 -14.22 -27.70
C ILE A 157 -16.93 -12.80 -28.11
N VAL A 158 -16.76 -11.94 -27.11
CA VAL A 158 -16.47 -10.51 -27.30
C VAL A 158 -15.02 -10.23 -26.98
N ILE A 159 -14.32 -9.52 -27.86
CA ILE A 159 -12.97 -9.01 -27.62
C ILE A 159 -13.05 -7.51 -27.36
N LEU A 160 -12.51 -7.09 -26.22
CA LEU A 160 -12.32 -5.68 -25.86
C LEU A 160 -10.83 -5.36 -25.85
N LEU A 161 -10.47 -4.26 -26.52
CA LEU A 161 -9.12 -3.69 -26.47
C LEU A 161 -9.08 -2.53 -25.48
N MET A 162 -8.08 -2.57 -24.61
CA MET A 162 -7.89 -1.62 -23.53
C MET A 162 -6.53 -0.93 -23.62
N ASP A 163 -6.54 0.38 -23.84
CA ASP A 163 -5.35 1.23 -23.74
C ASP A 163 -5.27 1.82 -22.33
N THR A 164 -4.08 1.86 -21.78
CA THR A 164 -3.84 2.39 -20.44
C THR A 164 -2.87 3.55 -20.49
N GLN A 165 -3.01 4.47 -19.54
CA GLN A 165 -2.04 5.53 -19.34
C GLN A 165 -0.63 4.95 -19.15
N GLY A 166 0.36 5.61 -19.75
CA GLY A 166 1.74 5.24 -19.53
C GLY A 166 2.16 5.51 -18.09
N ALA A 167 2.70 4.50 -17.42
CA ALA A 167 3.28 4.69 -16.09
C ALA A 167 4.49 5.66 -16.15
N PHE A 168 4.67 6.43 -15.08
CA PHE A 168 5.80 7.35 -14.86
C PHE A 168 5.85 8.56 -15.82
N ASP A 169 4.72 9.25 -15.99
CA ASP A 169 4.72 10.58 -16.60
C ASP A 169 5.07 11.68 -15.57
N SER A 170 5.34 12.90 -16.04
CA SER A 170 5.75 14.03 -15.18
C SER A 170 4.60 14.66 -14.38
N GLN A 171 3.35 14.18 -14.57
CA GLN A 171 2.15 14.82 -14.02
C GLN A 171 1.41 13.92 -13.02
N SER A 172 1.63 12.60 -13.07
CA SER A 172 0.99 11.60 -12.24
C SER A 172 1.94 11.07 -11.18
N THR A 173 1.41 10.71 -10.01
CA THR A 173 2.24 10.06 -8.99
C THR A 173 2.47 8.59 -9.35
N VAL A 174 3.48 7.98 -8.73
CA VAL A 174 3.71 6.52 -8.83
C VAL A 174 2.46 5.74 -8.39
N LYS A 175 1.73 6.24 -7.40
CA LYS A 175 0.49 5.65 -6.89
C LYS A 175 -0.66 5.71 -7.92
N ASP A 176 -0.76 6.82 -8.64
CA ASP A 176 -1.76 6.99 -9.70
C ASP A 176 -1.52 5.99 -10.84
N CYS A 177 -0.25 5.87 -11.26
CA CYS A 177 0.17 4.89 -12.25
C CYS A 177 -0.07 3.44 -11.76
N ALA A 178 0.20 3.19 -10.48
CA ALA A 178 -0.02 1.89 -9.86
C ALA A 178 -1.48 1.47 -9.87
N THR A 179 -2.38 2.42 -9.60
CA THR A 179 -3.81 2.15 -9.56
C THR A 179 -4.33 1.79 -10.96
N ILE A 180 -3.99 2.59 -11.99
CA ILE A 180 -4.41 2.29 -13.37
C ILE A 180 -3.88 0.94 -13.83
N PHE A 181 -2.62 0.61 -13.53
CA PHE A 181 -2.05 -0.68 -13.89
C PHE A 181 -2.71 -1.84 -13.14
N ALA A 182 -2.93 -1.70 -11.83
CA ALA A 182 -3.60 -2.73 -11.03
C ALA A 182 -5.02 -2.98 -11.55
N LEU A 183 -5.78 -1.92 -11.82
CA LEU A 183 -7.11 -1.99 -12.42
C LEU A 183 -7.07 -2.66 -13.80
N SER A 184 -6.17 -2.26 -14.69
CA SER A 184 -6.05 -2.86 -16.02
C SER A 184 -5.72 -4.35 -15.94
N THR A 185 -4.89 -4.75 -14.98
CA THR A 185 -4.50 -6.15 -14.75
C THR A 185 -5.66 -6.98 -14.21
N MET A 186 -6.41 -6.46 -13.23
CA MET A 186 -7.59 -7.14 -12.67
C MET A 186 -8.71 -7.30 -13.71
N LEU A 187 -8.88 -6.32 -14.59
CA LEU A 187 -9.94 -6.31 -15.60
C LEU A 187 -9.58 -7.11 -16.86
N SER A 188 -8.28 -7.21 -17.19
CA SER A 188 -7.82 -7.93 -18.38
C SER A 188 -7.73 -9.44 -18.18
N SER A 189 -7.93 -10.18 -19.27
CA SER A 189 -7.55 -11.60 -19.36
C SER A 189 -6.10 -11.74 -19.85
N VAL A 190 -5.68 -10.85 -20.75
CA VAL A 190 -4.30 -10.74 -21.21
C VAL A 190 -3.77 -9.34 -20.93
N GLN A 191 -2.80 -9.24 -20.03
CA GLN A 191 -2.06 -8.02 -19.77
C GLN A 191 -0.74 -8.03 -20.55
N ILE A 192 -0.62 -7.17 -21.55
CA ILE A 192 0.63 -6.97 -22.27
C ILE A 192 1.40 -5.87 -21.56
N TYR A 193 2.56 -6.22 -21.00
CA TYR A 193 3.47 -5.27 -20.38
C TYR A 193 4.54 -4.85 -21.39
N ASN A 194 4.33 -3.68 -21.99
CA ASN A 194 5.15 -3.10 -23.04
C ASN A 194 6.37 -2.38 -22.45
N LEU A 195 7.52 -3.03 -22.57
CA LEU A 195 8.82 -2.58 -22.09
C LEU A 195 9.70 -2.14 -23.25
N SER A 196 10.74 -1.35 -22.97
CA SER A 196 11.68 -0.90 -23.99
C SER A 196 13.06 -1.46 -23.72
N GLN A 197 13.65 -2.02 -24.77
CA GLN A 197 14.99 -2.60 -24.85
C GLN A 197 15.21 -3.84 -24.00
N ASN A 198 14.85 -3.84 -22.72
CA ASN A 198 15.15 -4.93 -21.79
C ASN A 198 14.09 -5.05 -20.68
N ILE A 199 14.16 -6.13 -19.91
CA ILE A 199 13.43 -6.30 -18.65
C ILE A 199 14.40 -5.93 -17.53
N GLN A 200 14.18 -4.78 -16.89
CA GLN A 200 15.01 -4.29 -15.78
C GLN A 200 14.40 -4.68 -14.42
N GLU A 201 15.17 -4.57 -13.33
CA GLU A 201 14.67 -4.93 -11.99
C GLU A 201 13.60 -3.94 -11.49
N ASP A 202 13.68 -2.67 -11.87
CA ASP A 202 12.67 -1.65 -11.58
C ASP A 202 11.35 -1.95 -12.30
N ASP A 203 11.37 -2.48 -13.53
CA ASP A 203 10.15 -2.95 -14.20
C ASP A 203 9.44 -4.05 -13.38
N LEU A 204 10.22 -4.98 -12.82
CA LEU A 204 9.69 -6.04 -11.97
C LEU A 204 9.17 -5.48 -10.65
N GLN A 205 9.89 -4.57 -10.00
CA GLN A 205 9.45 -3.92 -8.76
C GLN A 205 8.15 -3.13 -8.95
N HIS A 206 8.01 -2.41 -10.08
CA HIS A 206 6.77 -1.73 -10.43
C HIS A 206 5.63 -2.73 -10.58
N LEU A 207 5.85 -3.83 -11.31
CA LEU A 207 4.87 -4.91 -11.43
C LEU A 207 4.42 -5.45 -10.06
N HIS A 208 5.35 -5.64 -9.12
CA HIS A 208 5.03 -6.12 -7.77
C HIS A 208 4.13 -5.18 -6.97
N LEU A 209 4.43 -3.87 -7.00
CA LEU A 209 3.56 -2.89 -6.36
C LEU A 209 2.13 -3.03 -6.92
N PHE A 210 2.00 -3.19 -8.23
CA PHE A 210 0.71 -3.24 -8.90
C PHE A 210 -0.06 -4.54 -8.66
N THR A 211 0.65 -5.67 -8.56
CA THR A 211 0.05 -6.99 -8.31
C THR A 211 -0.33 -7.19 -6.84
N GLU A 212 0.39 -6.59 -5.89
CA GLU A 212 -0.02 -6.58 -4.48
C GLU A 212 -1.35 -5.82 -4.32
N TYR A 213 -1.50 -4.65 -4.94
CA TYR A 213 -2.78 -3.92 -4.93
C TYR A 213 -3.94 -4.75 -5.49
N GLY A 214 -3.73 -5.45 -6.61
CA GLY A 214 -4.77 -6.30 -7.19
C GLY A 214 -5.06 -7.57 -6.38
N ARG A 215 -4.05 -8.17 -5.74
CA ARG A 215 -4.22 -9.36 -4.90
C ARG A 215 -4.99 -9.06 -3.62
N LEU A 216 -4.72 -7.92 -2.98
CA LEU A 216 -5.46 -7.49 -1.79
C LEU A 216 -6.97 -7.31 -2.07
N ALA A 217 -7.36 -7.10 -3.33
CA ALA A 217 -8.75 -6.98 -3.74
C ALA A 217 -9.43 -8.34 -4.06
N LEU A 218 -8.67 -9.44 -4.18
CA LEU A 218 -9.13 -10.74 -4.71
C LEU A 218 -8.97 -11.90 -3.69
N MET A 219 -8.98 -11.59 -2.38
CA MET A 219 -8.41 -12.41 -1.30
C MET A 219 -8.93 -13.85 -1.05
N ASP A 220 -9.93 -14.36 -1.77
CA ASP A 220 -10.71 -15.51 -1.29
C ASP A 220 -10.57 -16.85 -2.03
N GLU A 221 -9.55 -17.07 -2.86
CA GLU A 221 -9.40 -18.38 -3.53
C GLU A 221 -7.98 -18.96 -3.58
N ASP A 222 -7.89 -20.30 -3.55
CA ASP A 222 -6.69 -21.12 -3.82
C ASP A 222 -6.19 -21.01 -5.29
N SER A 223 -6.84 -20.17 -6.11
CA SER A 223 -6.56 -19.95 -7.52
C SER A 223 -5.64 -18.72 -7.72
N LYS A 224 -4.91 -18.66 -8.84
CA LYS A 224 -4.10 -17.49 -9.14
C LYS A 224 -5.01 -16.31 -9.52
N PRO A 225 -4.75 -15.09 -9.01
CA PRO A 225 -5.66 -13.95 -9.18
C PRO A 225 -5.74 -13.44 -10.62
N PHE A 226 -4.68 -13.62 -11.42
CA PHE A 226 -4.61 -13.14 -12.79
C PHE A 226 -4.30 -14.28 -13.78
N GLN A 227 -4.70 -14.08 -15.04
CA GLN A 227 -4.58 -15.08 -16.08
C GLN A 227 -3.24 -14.97 -16.82
N SER A 228 -3.12 -14.09 -17.82
CA SER A 228 -1.94 -14.04 -18.68
C SER A 228 -1.21 -12.69 -18.63
N LEU A 229 0.12 -12.74 -18.39
CA LEU A 229 1.02 -11.58 -18.47
C LEU A 229 2.05 -11.77 -19.58
N TYR A 230 2.02 -10.90 -20.60
CA TYR A 230 2.95 -10.95 -21.73
C TYR A 230 3.94 -9.79 -21.66
N PHE A 231 5.20 -10.08 -21.39
CA PHE A 231 6.30 -9.11 -21.51
C PHE A 231 6.60 -8.87 -22.99
N LEU A 232 6.19 -7.71 -23.51
CA LEU A 232 6.53 -7.27 -24.86
C LEU A 232 7.75 -6.35 -24.80
N VAL A 233 8.93 -6.88 -25.11
CA VAL A 233 10.18 -6.11 -25.12
C VAL A 233 10.37 -5.48 -26.50
N ARG A 234 10.16 -4.18 -26.58
CA ARG A 234 10.35 -3.36 -27.79
C ARG A 234 11.82 -3.08 -28.02
N ASP A 235 12.22 -2.83 -29.27
CA ASP A 235 13.58 -2.38 -29.61
C ASP A 235 14.69 -3.32 -29.12
N TRP A 236 14.42 -4.63 -29.10
CA TRP A 236 15.39 -5.64 -28.70
C TRP A 236 16.60 -5.60 -29.64
N SER A 237 17.78 -5.37 -29.06
CA SER A 237 19.01 -5.06 -29.80
C SER A 237 19.99 -6.23 -29.87
N PHE A 238 19.69 -7.36 -29.22
CA PHE A 238 20.60 -8.50 -29.08
C PHE A 238 20.03 -9.82 -29.65
N PRO A 239 19.60 -9.85 -30.92
CA PRO A 239 19.01 -11.06 -31.53
C PRO A 239 19.97 -12.26 -31.55
N TYR A 240 21.27 -12.01 -31.44
CA TYR A 240 22.31 -13.04 -31.36
C TYR A 240 22.43 -13.70 -29.98
N GLU A 241 21.97 -13.06 -28.89
CA GLU A 241 21.89 -13.69 -27.56
C GLU A 241 20.54 -14.41 -27.40
N ALA A 242 19.46 -13.73 -27.78
CA ALA A 242 18.11 -14.28 -27.81
C ALA A 242 17.40 -13.80 -29.08
N GLU A 243 16.97 -14.73 -29.91
CA GLU A 243 16.30 -14.45 -31.19
C GLU A 243 14.97 -13.69 -30.99
N TYR A 244 14.52 -12.99 -32.03
CA TYR A 244 13.22 -12.32 -32.00
C TYR A 244 12.07 -13.33 -31.86
N GLY A 245 10.95 -12.87 -31.29
CA GLY A 245 9.75 -13.68 -31.10
C GLY A 245 9.62 -14.31 -29.71
N PHE A 246 8.73 -15.29 -29.59
CA PHE A 246 8.43 -15.96 -28.30
C PHE A 246 9.56 -16.88 -27.82
N VAL A 247 10.26 -17.56 -28.74
CA VAL A 247 11.28 -18.56 -28.37
C VAL A 247 12.47 -17.93 -27.65
N GLY A 248 13.02 -16.84 -28.20
CA GLY A 248 14.06 -16.07 -27.53
C GLY A 248 13.54 -15.35 -26.29
N GLY A 249 12.30 -14.85 -26.33
CA GLY A 249 11.65 -14.21 -25.19
C GLY A 249 11.53 -15.13 -23.98
N GLU A 250 11.09 -16.38 -24.17
CA GLU A 250 10.99 -17.37 -23.10
C GLU A 250 12.34 -17.64 -22.45
N ARG A 251 13.41 -17.81 -23.25
CA ARG A 251 14.77 -18.01 -22.75
C ARG A 251 15.25 -16.82 -21.91
N MET A 252 14.96 -15.61 -22.35
CA MET A 252 15.30 -14.38 -21.64
C MET A 252 14.50 -14.26 -20.33
N LEU A 253 13.20 -14.51 -20.38
CA LEU A 253 12.29 -14.42 -19.24
C LEU A 253 12.66 -15.43 -18.15
N GLN A 254 12.96 -16.68 -18.52
CA GLN A 254 13.40 -17.72 -17.58
C GLN A 254 14.65 -17.29 -16.82
N LYS A 255 15.64 -16.73 -17.52
CA LYS A 255 16.88 -16.20 -16.92
C LYS A 255 16.61 -15.00 -16.00
N ARG A 256 15.67 -14.12 -16.34
CA ARG A 256 15.34 -12.92 -15.54
C ARG A 256 14.53 -13.26 -14.28
N LEU A 257 13.60 -14.21 -14.39
CA LEU A 257 12.75 -14.67 -13.28
C LEU A 257 13.33 -15.87 -12.52
N GLU A 258 14.57 -16.27 -12.78
CA GLU A 258 15.24 -17.32 -12.03
C GLU A 258 15.47 -16.89 -10.57
N VAL A 259 14.98 -17.69 -9.63
CA VAL A 259 15.17 -17.48 -8.20
C VAL A 259 16.44 -18.21 -7.77
N SER A 260 17.42 -17.45 -7.29
CA SER A 260 18.69 -18.00 -6.80
C SER A 260 18.94 -17.60 -5.36
N LYS A 261 19.52 -18.51 -4.57
CA LYS A 261 19.84 -18.29 -3.15
C LYS A 261 20.86 -17.16 -2.93
N ASN A 262 21.61 -16.79 -3.97
CA ASN A 262 22.60 -15.71 -3.91
C ASN A 262 21.97 -14.33 -4.11
N GLN A 263 20.68 -14.24 -4.47
CA GLN A 263 19.97 -12.98 -4.63
C GLN A 263 19.52 -12.44 -3.27
N HIS A 264 19.34 -11.12 -3.17
CA HIS A 264 18.71 -10.50 -2.00
C HIS A 264 17.30 -11.05 -1.78
N GLU A 265 16.84 -11.13 -0.52
CA GLU A 265 15.54 -11.74 -0.19
C GLU A 265 14.38 -11.03 -0.88
N GLU A 266 14.39 -9.69 -0.94
CA GLU A 266 13.38 -8.90 -1.66
C GLU A 266 13.26 -9.30 -3.14
N LEU A 267 14.40 -9.54 -3.81
CA LEU A 267 14.44 -9.92 -5.22
C LEU A 267 13.93 -11.35 -5.46
N GLN A 268 14.11 -12.24 -4.49
CA GLN A 268 13.56 -13.59 -4.52
C GLN A 268 12.04 -13.55 -4.32
N GLN A 269 11.57 -12.82 -3.30
CA GLN A 269 10.15 -12.64 -3.00
C GLN A 269 9.41 -12.01 -4.18
N LEU A 270 9.99 -10.99 -4.82
CA LEU A 270 9.49 -10.36 -6.04
C LEU A 270 9.22 -11.37 -7.16
N ARG A 271 10.20 -12.21 -7.49
CA ARG A 271 10.10 -13.22 -8.56
C ARG A 271 9.09 -14.31 -8.23
N MET A 272 9.08 -14.78 -6.98
CA MET A 272 8.09 -15.76 -6.51
C MET A 272 6.67 -15.19 -6.60
N HIS A 273 6.50 -13.93 -6.21
CA HIS A 273 5.22 -13.25 -6.24
C HIS A 273 4.66 -13.14 -7.67
N ILE A 274 5.46 -12.71 -8.65
CA ILE A 274 5.01 -12.62 -10.05
C ILE A 274 4.51 -13.99 -10.56
N ARG A 275 5.23 -15.08 -10.24
CA ARG A 275 4.82 -16.45 -10.62
C ARG A 275 3.57 -16.93 -9.89
N ALA A 276 3.33 -16.46 -8.67
CA ALA A 276 2.15 -16.79 -7.89
C ALA A 276 0.91 -16.02 -8.37
N CYS A 277 1.07 -14.82 -8.93
CA CYS A 277 -0.03 -13.95 -9.32
C CYS A 277 -0.64 -14.28 -10.70
N PHE A 278 0.15 -14.78 -11.66
CA PHE A 278 -0.30 -15.03 -13.03
C PHE A 278 -0.31 -16.53 -13.38
N ALA A 279 -1.39 -17.01 -14.01
CA ALA A 279 -1.50 -18.37 -14.55
C ALA A 279 -0.44 -18.64 -15.62
N ASP A 280 -0.27 -17.70 -16.54
CA ASP A 280 0.66 -17.78 -17.65
C ASP A 280 1.50 -16.50 -17.75
N VAL A 281 2.82 -16.65 -17.91
CA VAL A 281 3.75 -15.53 -18.07
C VAL A 281 4.63 -15.82 -19.26
N LYS A 282 4.52 -14.99 -20.30
CA LYS A 282 5.26 -15.16 -21.57
C LYS A 282 6.06 -13.91 -21.88
N CYS A 283 7.03 -14.03 -22.77
CA CYS A 283 7.80 -12.90 -23.28
C CYS A 283 7.95 -12.96 -24.80
N PHE A 284 7.82 -11.81 -25.46
CA PHE A 284 8.03 -11.63 -26.88
C PHE A 284 9.07 -10.55 -27.13
N LEU A 285 10.12 -10.87 -27.89
CA LEU A 285 11.18 -9.94 -28.24
C LEU A 285 10.90 -9.33 -29.62
N MET A 286 10.71 -8.02 -29.66
CA MET A 286 10.38 -7.28 -30.87
C MET A 286 11.57 -6.42 -31.33
N PRO A 287 11.93 -6.43 -32.62
CA PRO A 287 12.99 -5.57 -33.15
C PRO A 287 12.61 -4.09 -33.09
N HIS A 288 13.57 -3.22 -33.40
CA HIS A 288 13.31 -1.80 -33.55
C HIS A 288 12.50 -1.54 -34.84
N PRO A 289 11.43 -0.71 -34.82
CA PRO A 289 10.55 -0.49 -35.98
C PRO A 289 11.17 0.34 -37.12
N GLY A 290 12.36 0.90 -36.88
CA GLY A 290 13.10 1.73 -37.83
C GLY A 290 13.22 3.18 -37.35
N LEU A 291 14.30 3.87 -37.76
CA LEU A 291 14.57 5.24 -37.30
C LEU A 291 13.51 6.24 -37.80
N ARG A 292 12.91 6.00 -38.96
CA ARG A 292 11.83 6.84 -39.50
C ARG A 292 10.61 6.83 -38.57
N VAL A 293 10.18 5.66 -38.13
CA VAL A 293 9.07 5.50 -37.17
C VAL A 293 9.36 6.23 -35.85
N ALA A 294 10.60 6.16 -35.37
CA ALA A 294 10.99 6.75 -34.08
C ALA A 294 11.16 8.28 -34.12
N THR A 295 11.63 8.84 -35.24
CA THR A 295 12.09 10.25 -35.31
C THR A 295 11.23 11.15 -36.19
N SER A 296 10.47 10.58 -37.13
CA SER A 296 9.73 11.39 -38.10
C SER A 296 8.41 11.91 -37.51
N PRO A 297 8.19 13.24 -37.49
CA PRO A 297 6.91 13.81 -37.05
C PRO A 297 5.79 13.65 -38.09
N THR A 298 6.15 13.34 -39.34
CA THR A 298 5.20 13.16 -40.45
C THR A 298 4.77 11.72 -40.64
N PHE A 299 5.38 10.77 -39.93
CA PHE A 299 4.98 9.37 -39.97
C PHE A 299 3.52 9.21 -39.54
N ARG A 300 2.74 8.44 -40.30
CA ARG A 300 1.31 8.17 -40.04
C ARG A 300 1.02 6.67 -39.98
N GLY A 301 2.04 5.83 -39.83
CA GLY A 301 1.85 4.38 -39.72
C GLY A 301 1.93 3.62 -41.03
N GLN A 302 2.40 4.25 -42.12
CA GLN A 302 2.59 3.56 -43.40
C GLN A 302 3.58 2.40 -43.24
N LEU A 303 3.23 1.23 -43.76
CA LEU A 303 4.06 0.03 -43.65
C LEU A 303 5.34 0.13 -44.47
N SER A 304 5.32 0.89 -45.57
CA SER A 304 6.49 1.14 -46.42
C SER A 304 7.64 1.85 -45.71
N GLU A 305 7.36 2.52 -44.59
CA GLU A 305 8.35 3.21 -43.76
C GLU A 305 8.81 2.42 -42.52
N ILE A 306 8.25 1.22 -42.31
CA ILE A 306 8.56 0.35 -41.17
C ILE A 306 9.59 -0.70 -41.60
N GLU A 307 10.52 -1.02 -40.69
CA GLU A 307 11.54 -2.04 -40.94
C GLU A 307 10.90 -3.42 -41.24
N PRO A 308 11.29 -4.14 -42.30
CA PRO A 308 10.67 -5.41 -42.68
C PRO A 308 10.70 -6.47 -41.58
N GLN A 309 11.80 -6.58 -40.84
CA GLN A 309 11.93 -7.52 -39.72
C GLN A 309 10.91 -7.24 -38.61
N PHE A 310 10.55 -5.98 -38.39
CA PHE A 310 9.49 -5.61 -37.45
C PHE A 310 8.13 -6.10 -37.94
N ILE A 311 7.83 -5.93 -39.22
CA ILE A 311 6.59 -6.40 -39.83
C ILE A 311 6.48 -7.93 -39.71
N ASP A 312 7.56 -8.66 -39.96
CA ASP A 312 7.57 -10.13 -39.84
C ASP A 312 7.27 -10.62 -38.41
N GLN A 313 7.82 -9.94 -37.41
CA GLN A 313 7.54 -10.25 -36.00
C GLN A 313 6.13 -9.81 -35.59
N LEU A 314 5.63 -8.70 -36.14
CA LEU A 314 4.26 -8.24 -35.94
C LEU A 314 3.24 -9.24 -36.50
N LYS A 315 3.52 -9.82 -37.68
CA LYS A 315 2.72 -10.90 -38.29
C LYS A 315 2.64 -12.16 -37.44
N GLN A 316 3.58 -12.38 -36.53
CA GLN A 316 3.55 -13.50 -35.59
C GLN A 316 2.85 -13.12 -34.30
N PHE A 317 3.18 -11.96 -33.73
CA PHE A 317 2.68 -11.54 -32.42
C PHE A 317 1.18 -11.25 -32.41
N VAL A 318 0.68 -10.45 -33.38
CA VAL A 318 -0.72 -10.01 -33.36
C VAL A 318 -1.69 -11.19 -33.50
N PRO A 319 -1.52 -12.12 -34.47
CA PRO A 319 -2.38 -13.29 -34.55
C PRO A 319 -2.21 -14.22 -33.36
N TYR A 320 -1.02 -14.33 -32.77
CA TYR A 320 -0.83 -15.16 -31.57
C TYR A 320 -1.73 -14.70 -30.41
N VAL A 321 -1.87 -13.39 -30.21
CA VAL A 321 -2.69 -12.81 -29.12
C VAL A 321 -4.19 -12.85 -29.44
N LEU A 322 -4.58 -12.63 -30.70
CA LEU A 322 -5.98 -12.34 -31.07
C LEU A 322 -6.66 -13.44 -31.91
N SER A 323 -5.92 -14.45 -32.36
CA SER A 323 -6.53 -15.53 -33.15
C SER A 323 -7.57 -16.29 -32.33
N PRO A 324 -8.70 -16.70 -32.93
CA PRO A 324 -9.78 -17.39 -32.21
C PRO A 324 -9.37 -18.63 -31.41
N GLN A 325 -8.24 -19.24 -31.76
CA GLN A 325 -7.69 -20.43 -31.09
C GLN A 325 -6.94 -20.10 -29.79
N ASN A 326 -6.43 -18.87 -29.67
CA ASN A 326 -5.56 -18.45 -28.57
C ASN A 326 -6.22 -17.39 -27.66
N VAL A 327 -7.44 -16.94 -27.98
CA VAL A 327 -8.12 -15.92 -27.17
C VAL A 327 -8.40 -16.47 -25.78
N VAL A 328 -7.87 -15.77 -24.78
CA VAL A 328 -8.08 -16.10 -23.37
C VAL A 328 -9.32 -15.36 -22.88
N LEU A 329 -10.37 -16.10 -22.54
CA LEU A 329 -11.57 -15.56 -21.92
C LEU A 329 -11.27 -15.04 -20.52
N LYS A 330 -11.94 -13.98 -20.10
CA LYS A 330 -11.78 -13.43 -18.75
C LYS A 330 -12.39 -14.38 -17.74
N GLU A 331 -11.58 -14.77 -16.76
CA GLU A 331 -12.02 -15.55 -15.61
C GLU A 331 -11.73 -14.79 -14.32
N ILE A 332 -12.69 -14.85 -13.40
CA ILE A 332 -12.58 -14.33 -12.03
C ILE A 332 -13.19 -15.40 -11.13
N GLY A 333 -12.45 -15.85 -10.12
CA GLY A 333 -12.89 -16.94 -9.23
C GLY A 333 -13.12 -18.28 -9.93
N GLY A 334 -12.29 -18.58 -10.95
CA GLY A 334 -12.44 -19.77 -11.79
C GLY A 334 -13.70 -19.81 -12.67
N ARG A 335 -14.47 -18.71 -12.76
CA ARG A 335 -15.66 -18.60 -13.60
C ARG A 335 -15.43 -17.63 -14.75
N THR A 336 -15.87 -18.02 -15.94
CA THR A 336 -15.84 -17.14 -17.12
C THR A 336 -16.81 -15.99 -16.96
N VAL A 337 -16.36 -14.79 -17.32
CA VAL A 337 -17.09 -13.53 -17.12
C VAL A 337 -17.76 -13.11 -18.43
N THR A 338 -19.00 -12.60 -18.31
CA THR A 338 -19.76 -11.98 -19.41
C THR A 338 -19.53 -10.46 -19.47
N CYS A 339 -19.91 -9.80 -20.58
CA CYS A 339 -19.83 -8.34 -20.68
C CYS A 339 -20.63 -7.62 -19.58
N ARG A 340 -21.83 -8.13 -19.25
CA ARG A 340 -22.68 -7.60 -18.17
C ARG A 340 -21.99 -7.72 -16.81
N GLU A 341 -21.42 -8.87 -16.50
CA GLU A 341 -20.72 -9.07 -15.23
C GLU A 341 -19.42 -8.25 -15.16
N LEU A 342 -18.72 -8.07 -16.29
CA LEU A 342 -17.52 -7.25 -16.35
C LEU A 342 -17.79 -5.81 -15.89
N LEU A 343 -18.95 -5.23 -16.23
CA LEU A 343 -19.37 -3.91 -15.74
C LEU A 343 -19.44 -3.88 -14.20
N GLU A 344 -20.03 -4.91 -13.59
CA GLU A 344 -20.12 -5.00 -12.12
C GLU A 344 -18.73 -5.13 -11.48
N TYR A 345 -17.81 -5.85 -12.11
CA TYR A 345 -16.41 -5.90 -11.67
C TYR A 345 -15.70 -4.55 -11.80
N PHE A 346 -15.94 -3.77 -12.88
CA PHE A 346 -15.44 -2.40 -12.98
C PHE A 346 -15.89 -1.54 -11.79
N ARG A 347 -17.18 -1.58 -11.45
CA ARG A 347 -17.76 -0.85 -10.32
C ARG A 347 -17.16 -1.31 -8.99
N ALA A 348 -17.11 -2.62 -8.77
CA ALA A 348 -16.60 -3.21 -7.53
C ALA A 348 -15.12 -2.86 -7.31
N TYR A 349 -14.27 -3.06 -8.32
CA TYR A 349 -12.84 -2.76 -8.20
C TYR A 349 -12.57 -1.28 -8.01
N MET A 350 -13.28 -0.39 -8.72
CA MET A 350 -13.15 1.05 -8.49
C MET A 350 -13.48 1.41 -7.03
N LYS A 351 -14.59 0.90 -6.49
CA LYS A 351 -15.00 1.13 -5.11
C LYS A 351 -13.97 0.62 -4.09
N ILE A 352 -13.40 -0.57 -4.30
CA ILE A 352 -12.36 -1.14 -3.42
C ILE A 352 -11.12 -0.25 -3.40
N PHE A 353 -10.69 0.24 -4.57
CA PHE A 353 -9.52 1.12 -4.67
C PHE A 353 -9.79 2.49 -4.05
N GLU A 354 -11.01 3.02 -4.20
CA GLU A 354 -11.46 4.23 -3.51
C GLU A 354 -11.39 4.09 -1.99
N GLU A 355 -11.93 3.01 -1.44
CA GLU A 355 -11.93 2.75 -0.01
C GLU A 355 -10.52 2.53 0.54
N ALA A 356 -9.72 1.66 -0.09
CA ALA A 356 -8.37 1.36 0.36
C ALA A 356 -7.46 2.61 0.35
N ASN A 357 -7.59 3.47 -0.67
CA ASN A 357 -6.84 4.70 -0.75
C ASN A 357 -7.21 5.68 0.38
N ASN A 358 -8.51 5.86 0.62
CA ASN A 358 -8.99 6.74 1.70
C ASN A 358 -8.61 6.20 3.09
N LEU A 359 -8.70 4.89 3.33
CA LEU A 359 -8.27 4.27 4.59
C LEU A 359 -6.76 4.43 4.82
N ALA A 360 -5.93 4.26 3.78
CA ALA A 360 -4.49 4.51 3.89
C ALA A 360 -4.19 5.98 4.24
N ALA A 361 -4.95 6.92 3.67
CA ALA A 361 -4.83 8.34 4.00
C ALA A 361 -5.23 8.62 5.46
N VAL A 362 -6.33 8.03 5.97
CA VAL A 362 -6.74 8.12 7.38
C VAL A 362 -5.64 7.61 8.29
N SER A 363 -5.12 6.40 8.02
CA SER A 363 -4.06 5.81 8.85
C SER A 363 -2.77 6.65 8.85
N CYS A 364 -2.40 7.22 7.71
CA CYS A 364 -1.23 8.10 7.60
C CYS A 364 -1.42 9.40 8.39
N CYS A 365 -2.58 10.04 8.27
CA CYS A 365 -2.88 11.29 8.99
C CYS A 365 -2.99 11.06 10.50
N ARG A 366 -3.58 9.93 10.91
CA ARG A 366 -3.60 9.49 12.32
C ARG A 366 -2.18 9.29 12.85
N ALA A 367 -1.29 8.65 12.09
CA ALA A 367 0.11 8.49 12.48
C ALA A 367 0.83 9.84 12.62
N THR A 368 0.56 10.81 11.74
CA THR A 368 1.08 12.18 11.90
C THR A 368 0.62 12.81 13.21
N TYR A 369 -0.68 12.70 13.54
CA TYR A 369 -1.24 13.20 14.80
C TYR A 369 -0.58 12.55 16.01
N CYS A 370 -0.52 11.21 16.05
CA CYS A 370 0.10 10.46 17.14
C CYS A 370 1.58 10.84 17.31
N ARG A 371 2.34 10.98 16.22
CA ARG A 371 3.75 11.40 16.30
C ARG A 371 3.89 12.81 16.90
N GLY A 372 3.07 13.76 16.44
CA GLY A 372 3.09 15.13 16.96
C GLY A 372 2.71 15.19 18.45
N MET A 373 1.74 14.39 18.88
CA MET A 373 1.37 14.28 20.29
C MET A 373 2.43 13.56 21.12
N GLU A 374 3.03 12.47 20.63
CA GLU A 374 4.08 11.72 21.32
C GLU A 374 5.32 12.60 21.60
N GLU A 375 5.72 13.45 20.65
CA GLU A 375 6.82 14.39 20.84
C GLU A 375 6.59 15.38 21.99
N LYS A 376 5.32 15.67 22.32
CA LYS A 376 4.93 16.65 23.33
C LYS A 376 4.58 15.99 24.66
N CYS A 377 3.74 14.96 24.63
CA CYS A 377 3.14 14.32 25.81
C CYS A 377 3.46 12.83 25.96
N GLY A 378 4.37 12.28 25.13
CA GLY A 378 4.82 10.89 25.16
C GLY A 378 5.53 10.47 26.44
N GLY A 379 5.80 9.18 26.63
CA GLY A 379 6.23 8.61 27.93
C GLY A 379 7.41 9.31 28.59
N ASP A 380 8.38 9.78 27.81
CA ASP A 380 9.62 10.41 28.26
C ASP A 380 9.51 11.93 28.48
N THR A 381 8.37 12.54 28.15
CA THR A 381 8.18 14.00 28.27
C THR A 381 7.56 14.39 29.62
N PRO A 382 7.84 15.61 30.14
CA PRO A 382 7.25 16.06 31.39
C PRO A 382 5.73 16.22 31.30
N TYR A 383 5.08 16.29 32.47
CA TYR A 383 3.64 16.55 32.56
C TYR A 383 3.28 17.89 31.90
N LEU A 384 2.24 17.87 31.08
CA LEU A 384 1.62 19.06 30.48
C LEU A 384 0.34 19.41 31.23
N SER A 385 0.10 20.70 31.47
CA SER A 385 -1.18 21.15 32.02
C SER A 385 -2.34 20.86 31.05
N SER A 386 -3.56 20.62 31.57
CA SER A 386 -4.73 20.31 30.72
C SER A 386 -4.94 21.33 29.60
N ALA A 387 -4.80 22.63 29.90
CA ALA A 387 -4.96 23.69 28.90
C ALA A 387 -3.88 23.66 27.81
N MET A 388 -2.63 23.33 28.16
CA MET A 388 -1.56 23.20 27.17
C MET A 388 -1.70 21.92 26.35
N LEU A 389 -2.16 20.82 26.97
CA LEU A 389 -2.42 19.56 26.29
C LEU A 389 -3.55 19.70 25.26
N GLU A 390 -4.63 20.40 25.61
CA GLU A 390 -5.74 20.70 24.69
C GLU A 390 -5.29 21.61 23.53
N ALA A 391 -4.42 22.58 23.80
CA ALA A 391 -3.86 23.44 22.75
C ALA A 391 -2.99 22.65 21.76
N GLU A 392 -2.11 21.79 22.25
CA GLU A 392 -1.28 20.91 21.41
C GLU A 392 -2.14 19.90 20.64
N HIS A 393 -3.20 19.35 21.25
CA HIS A 393 -4.17 18.52 20.54
C HIS A 393 -4.83 19.29 19.40
N ALA A 394 -5.33 20.51 19.64
CA ALA A 394 -6.01 21.31 18.62
C ALA A 394 -5.09 21.63 17.43
N GLU A 395 -3.81 21.94 17.69
CA GLU A 395 -2.82 22.19 16.66
C GLU A 395 -2.53 20.93 15.84
N ASN A 396 -2.19 19.81 16.49
CA ASN A 396 -1.88 18.56 15.81
C ASN A 396 -3.10 17.99 15.05
N ARG A 397 -4.31 18.13 15.60
CA ARG A 397 -5.58 17.78 14.95
C ARG A 397 -5.76 18.59 13.67
N LYS A 398 -5.53 19.91 13.72
CA LYS A 398 -5.60 20.78 12.53
C LYS A 398 -4.59 20.36 11.47
N VAL A 399 -3.35 20.06 11.86
CA VAL A 399 -2.29 19.59 10.94
C VAL A 399 -2.71 18.28 10.25
N ALA A 400 -3.21 17.30 11.02
CA ALA A 400 -3.65 16.01 10.48
C ALA A 400 -4.85 16.17 9.53
N ILE A 401 -5.84 16.99 9.86
CA ILE A 401 -7.00 17.26 9.01
C ILE A 401 -6.59 18.01 7.73
N GLU A 402 -5.72 19.01 7.83
CA GLU A 402 -5.20 19.71 6.66
C GLU A 402 -4.41 18.78 5.74
N GLN A 403 -3.59 17.89 6.32
CA GLN A 403 -2.87 16.87 5.57
C GLN A 403 -3.85 15.93 4.86
N PHE A 404 -4.91 15.49 5.53
CA PHE A 404 -5.93 14.62 4.94
C PHE A 404 -6.62 15.30 3.76
N LYS A 405 -7.01 16.57 3.91
CA LYS A 405 -7.62 17.37 2.83
C LYS A 405 -6.68 17.54 1.64
N LYS A 406 -5.39 17.82 1.88
CA LYS A 406 -4.35 17.99 0.84
C LYS A 406 -3.94 16.68 0.14
N THR A 407 -4.18 15.52 0.76
CA THR A 407 -3.79 14.21 0.20
C THR A 407 -4.67 13.85 -1.01
N ARG A 408 -4.07 13.29 -2.07
CA ARG A 408 -4.82 12.79 -3.24
C ARG A 408 -5.66 11.57 -2.87
N LYS A 409 -6.96 11.63 -3.13
CA LYS A 409 -7.97 10.61 -2.77
C LYS A 409 -8.80 10.25 -4.01
N MET A 410 -9.46 9.09 -3.99
CA MET A 410 -10.39 8.68 -5.06
C MET A 410 -11.84 8.73 -4.54
N GLY A 411 -12.82 8.86 -5.45
CA GLY A 411 -14.26 8.90 -5.12
C GLY A 411 -14.84 10.30 -4.85
N GLY A 412 -14.06 11.37 -5.01
CA GLY A 412 -14.49 12.77 -4.84
C GLY A 412 -14.68 13.22 -3.37
N GLU A 413 -15.05 14.50 -3.18
CA GLU A 413 -15.13 15.12 -1.84
C GLU A 413 -16.23 14.51 -0.96
N LEU A 414 -17.40 14.18 -1.53
CA LEU A 414 -18.54 13.64 -0.77
C LEU A 414 -18.23 12.28 -0.16
N PHE A 415 -17.59 11.39 -0.92
CA PHE A 415 -17.15 10.08 -0.42
C PHE A 415 -16.05 10.24 0.63
N SER A 416 -15.10 11.14 0.39
CA SER A 416 -14.02 11.43 1.33
C SER A 416 -14.51 11.98 2.67
N LYS A 417 -15.68 12.61 2.74
CA LYS A 417 -16.23 13.17 3.97
C LYS A 417 -16.46 12.11 5.05
N VAL A 418 -16.94 10.93 4.67
CA VAL A 418 -17.16 9.82 5.61
C VAL A 418 -15.85 9.37 6.27
N PHE A 419 -14.76 9.36 5.50
CA PHE A 419 -13.42 9.03 6.01
C PHE A 419 -12.79 10.16 6.83
N LEU A 420 -13.16 11.41 6.56
CA LEU A 420 -12.77 12.54 7.39
C LEU A 420 -13.44 12.45 8.77
N GLU A 421 -14.73 12.14 8.83
CA GLU A 421 -15.46 11.92 10.09
C GLU A 421 -14.83 10.75 10.87
N LYS A 422 -14.43 9.68 10.18
CA LYS A 422 -13.68 8.57 10.78
C LYS A 422 -12.32 9.01 11.33
N LEU A 423 -11.55 9.81 10.59
CA LEU A 423 -10.26 10.34 11.06
C LEU A 423 -10.44 11.21 12.31
N GLU A 424 -11.47 12.06 12.34
CA GLU A 424 -11.77 12.88 13.51
C GLU A 424 -12.08 12.00 14.72
N ALA A 425 -12.91 10.95 14.57
CA ALA A 425 -13.19 10.00 15.65
C ALA A 425 -11.92 9.28 16.16
N ASP A 426 -11.08 8.79 15.24
CA ASP A 426 -9.80 8.14 15.57
C ASP A 426 -8.84 9.09 16.33
N ILE A 427 -8.83 10.39 16.00
CA ILE A 427 -8.03 11.41 16.69
C ILE A 427 -8.53 11.64 18.11
N GLU A 428 -9.84 11.73 18.32
CA GLU A 428 -10.42 11.87 19.66
C GLU A 428 -10.10 10.65 20.54
N GLU A 429 -10.19 9.43 20.00
CA GLU A 429 -9.80 8.21 20.72
C GLU A 429 -8.32 8.21 21.11
N CYS A 430 -7.44 8.65 20.21
CA CYS A 430 -6.02 8.81 20.52
C CYS A 430 -5.80 9.86 21.61
N PHE A 431 -6.52 10.99 21.56
CA PHE A 431 -6.43 12.04 22.56
C PHE A 431 -6.84 11.58 23.95
N ASP A 432 -7.92 10.80 24.07
CA ASP A 432 -8.34 10.19 25.33
C ASP A 432 -7.24 9.30 25.94
N SER A 433 -6.50 8.58 25.10
CA SER A 433 -5.35 7.78 25.53
C SER A 433 -4.21 8.66 26.07
N TYR A 434 -3.83 9.71 25.33
CA TYR A 434 -2.79 10.66 25.76
C TYR A 434 -3.18 11.41 27.04
N GLN A 435 -4.45 11.76 27.22
CA GLN A 435 -4.93 12.40 28.43
C GLN A 435 -4.77 11.48 29.65
N LYS A 436 -5.09 10.19 29.52
CA LYS A 436 -4.87 9.19 30.58
C LYS A 436 -3.38 9.05 30.93
N VAL A 437 -2.51 8.97 29.92
CA VAL A 437 -1.05 8.87 30.12
C VAL A 437 -0.51 10.12 30.82
N ASN A 438 -0.91 11.30 30.38
CA ASN A 438 -0.46 12.57 30.96
C ASN A 438 -0.96 12.73 32.41
N ASN A 439 -2.23 12.39 32.69
CA ASN A 439 -2.77 12.40 34.05
C ASN A 439 -2.02 11.41 34.96
N GLY A 440 -1.59 10.26 34.43
CA GLY A 440 -0.73 9.31 35.13
C GLY A 440 0.58 9.93 35.61
N LYS A 441 1.22 10.79 34.80
CA LYS A 441 2.47 11.48 35.17
C LYS A 441 2.29 12.44 36.35
N GLN A 442 1.14 13.10 36.45
CA GLN A 442 0.82 13.99 37.57
C GLN A 442 0.76 13.24 38.91
N LEU A 443 0.27 12.00 38.90
CA LEU A 443 0.19 11.17 40.10
C LEU A 443 1.60 10.80 40.58
N PHE A 444 2.48 10.35 39.69
CA PHE A 444 3.85 9.99 40.06
C PHE A 444 4.68 11.16 40.59
N SER A 445 4.56 12.35 40.00
CA SER A 445 5.24 13.55 40.53
C SER A 445 4.70 13.96 41.90
N SER A 446 3.39 13.85 42.12
CA SER A 446 2.75 14.18 43.40
C SER A 446 3.13 13.24 44.56
N PHE A 447 3.55 12.00 44.27
CA PHE A 447 4.00 11.03 45.28
C PHE A 447 5.52 11.03 45.53
N ARG A 448 6.31 11.73 44.72
CA ARG A 448 7.77 11.74 44.85
C ARG A 448 8.24 12.41 46.14
N THR A 449 7.72 13.59 46.45
CA THR A 449 8.03 14.32 47.70
C THR A 449 7.73 13.50 48.96
N PRO A 450 6.53 12.91 49.15
CA PRO A 450 6.25 12.13 50.35
C PRO A 450 7.10 10.86 50.46
N ILE A 451 7.40 10.17 49.35
CA ILE A 451 8.29 8.99 49.37
C ILE A 451 9.71 9.39 49.77
N ALA A 452 10.26 10.49 49.21
CA ALA A 452 11.60 10.99 49.56
C ALA A 452 11.71 11.31 51.05
N MET A 453 10.69 11.96 51.61
CA MET A 453 10.62 12.31 53.03
C MET A 453 10.52 11.08 53.94
N ILE A 454 9.70 10.09 53.58
CA ILE A 454 9.56 8.85 54.35
C ILE A 454 10.87 8.05 54.37
N ILE A 455 11.55 7.93 53.22
CA ILE A 455 12.82 7.19 53.17
C ILE A 455 13.91 7.93 53.97
N THR A 456 13.98 9.26 53.86
CA THR A 456 14.92 10.08 54.63
C THR A 456 14.70 9.91 56.15
N LEU A 457 13.43 9.88 56.58
CA LEU A 457 13.06 9.62 57.97
C LEU A 457 13.54 8.24 58.45
N ALA A 458 13.35 7.21 57.63
CA ALA A 458 13.76 5.84 57.95
C ALA A 458 15.29 5.71 58.06
N VAL A 459 16.04 6.33 57.15
CA VAL A 459 17.52 6.32 57.17
C VAL A 459 18.05 7.01 58.41
N LEU A 460 17.55 8.20 58.75
CA LEU A 460 17.98 8.93 59.95
C LEU A 460 17.65 8.18 61.23
N TYR A 461 16.51 7.49 61.27
CA TYR A 461 16.15 6.63 62.40
C TYR A 461 17.12 5.46 62.58
N ILE A 462 17.53 4.80 61.48
CA ILE A 462 18.54 3.72 61.52
C ILE A 462 19.88 4.26 62.03
N PHE A 463 20.33 5.42 61.56
CA PHE A 463 21.57 6.05 62.05
C PHE A 463 21.48 6.43 63.52
N GLN A 464 20.33 6.95 63.97
CA GLN A 464 20.09 7.23 65.39
C GLN A 464 20.29 5.97 66.25
N GLN A 465 19.73 4.83 65.83
CA GLN A 465 19.89 3.56 66.54
C GLN A 465 21.34 3.05 66.51
N ALA A 466 22.03 3.20 65.38
CA ALA A 466 23.43 2.80 65.23
C ALA A 466 24.38 3.63 66.14
N PHE A 467 24.16 4.94 66.25
CA PHE A 467 24.94 5.79 67.15
C PHE A 467 24.62 5.54 68.63
N LEU A 468 23.37 5.20 68.95
CA LEU A 468 23.00 4.80 70.29
C LEU A 468 23.67 3.48 70.70
N PHE A 469 23.77 2.53 69.76
CA PHE A 469 24.45 1.25 69.97
C PHE A 469 25.96 1.41 70.19
N THR A 470 26.63 2.34 69.49
CA THR A 470 28.07 2.62 69.66
C THR A 470 28.39 3.50 70.87
N GLY A 471 27.39 3.95 71.63
CA GLY A 471 27.56 4.81 72.80
C GLY A 471 27.80 6.30 72.48
N LEU A 472 27.64 6.71 71.22
CA LEU A 472 27.80 8.08 70.75
C LEU A 472 26.50 8.90 70.92
N SER A 473 26.12 9.16 72.19
CA SER A 473 24.85 9.80 72.56
C SER A 473 24.64 11.21 71.99
N CYS A 474 25.72 11.98 71.77
CA CYS A 474 25.66 13.31 71.17
C CYS A 474 25.19 13.26 69.71
N PHE A 475 25.73 12.33 68.91
CA PHE A 475 25.34 12.14 67.52
C PHE A 475 23.93 11.55 67.37
N ALA A 476 23.56 10.61 68.25
CA ALA A 476 22.19 10.08 68.30
C ALA A 476 21.15 11.18 68.60
N SER A 477 21.48 12.11 69.51
CA SER A 477 20.61 13.24 69.84
C SER A 477 20.45 14.21 68.65
N LEU A 478 21.52 14.43 67.87
CA LEU A 478 21.49 15.24 66.65
C LEU A 478 20.61 14.61 65.55
N CYS A 479 20.67 13.29 65.37
CA CYS A 479 19.78 12.58 64.46
C CYS A 479 18.31 12.66 64.93
N SER A 480 18.07 12.54 66.25
CA SER A 480 16.72 12.63 66.81
C SER A 480 16.08 14.01 66.62
N THR A 481 16.84 15.10 66.72
CA THR A 481 16.33 16.45 66.44
C THR A 481 16.05 16.64 64.95
N ALA A 482 16.91 16.12 64.08
CA ALA A 482 16.69 16.14 62.62
C ALA A 482 15.41 15.40 62.21
N VAL A 483 15.12 14.23 62.80
CA VAL A 483 13.87 13.48 62.60
C VAL A 483 12.65 14.31 62.99
N GLY A 484 12.70 14.99 64.14
CA GLY A 484 11.62 15.87 64.60
C GLY A 484 11.36 17.05 63.65
N LEU A 485 12.43 17.67 63.12
CA LEU A 485 12.30 18.75 62.13
C LEU A 485 11.67 18.27 60.82
N ILE A 486 12.10 17.11 60.31
CA ILE A 486 11.53 16.53 59.08
C ILE A 486 10.05 16.19 59.27
N PHE A 487 9.68 15.67 60.44
CA PHE A 487 8.28 15.39 60.75
C PHE A 487 7.40 16.65 60.71
N ILE A 488 7.89 17.77 61.25
CA ILE A 488 7.21 19.07 61.17
C ILE A 488 7.10 19.54 59.71
N THR A 489 8.16 19.36 58.89
CA THR A 489 8.09 19.70 57.46
C THR A 489 7.08 18.86 56.70
N VAL A 490 6.92 17.57 57.01
CA VAL A 490 5.92 16.68 56.39
C VAL A 490 4.50 17.09 56.77
N ILE A 491 4.26 17.43 58.05
CA ILE A 491 2.96 17.95 58.49
C ILE A 491 2.64 19.28 57.78
N THR A 492 3.63 20.16 57.68
CA THR A 492 3.49 21.46 57.02
C THR A 492 3.21 21.30 55.53
N TRP A 493 3.88 20.35 54.87
CA TRP A 493 3.64 19.99 53.47
C TRP A 493 2.23 19.40 53.26
N CYS A 494 1.80 18.47 54.12
CA CYS A 494 0.46 17.86 54.07
C CYS A 494 -0.65 18.90 54.31
N TYR A 495 -0.45 19.80 55.26
CA TYR A 495 -1.34 20.91 55.56
C TYR A 495 -1.42 21.91 54.39
N SER A 496 -0.27 22.30 53.82
CA SER A 496 -0.21 23.21 52.68
C SER A 496 -0.92 22.61 51.46
N ARG A 497 -0.75 21.31 51.20
CA ARG A 497 -1.40 20.61 50.08
C ARG A 497 -2.91 20.49 50.25
N SER A 498 -3.38 20.31 51.49
CA SER A 498 -4.82 20.13 51.80
C SER A 498 -5.59 21.45 51.88
N THR A 499 -4.93 22.54 52.30
CA THR A 499 -5.57 23.85 52.50
C THR A 499 -5.26 24.87 51.41
N GLY A 500 -4.23 24.62 50.59
CA GLY A 500 -3.77 25.52 49.52
C GLY A 500 -3.02 26.77 50.01
N ASN A 501 -2.88 26.97 51.33
CA ASN A 501 -2.13 28.06 51.93
C ASN A 501 -0.63 27.71 52.03
N LEU A 502 0.25 28.72 52.06
CA LEU A 502 1.72 28.56 52.17
C LEU A 502 2.39 27.86 50.98
N ARG A 503 1.94 28.17 49.76
CA ARG A 503 2.43 27.54 48.52
C ARG A 503 3.92 27.74 48.27
N GLU A 504 4.50 28.87 48.68
CA GLU A 504 5.95 29.13 48.60
C GLU A 504 6.76 28.16 49.48
N ILE A 505 6.29 27.88 50.69
CA ILE A 505 6.93 26.93 51.61
C ILE A 505 6.86 25.50 51.05
N SER A 506 5.71 25.12 50.44
CA SER A 506 5.59 23.82 49.77
C SER A 506 6.58 23.66 48.62
N GLN A 507 6.77 24.71 47.80
CA GLN A 507 7.71 24.68 46.68
C GLN A 507 9.16 24.51 47.15
N SER A 508 9.57 25.21 48.21
CA SER A 508 10.91 25.02 48.80
C SER A 508 11.09 23.61 49.39
N ILE A 509 10.03 23.02 49.95
CA ILE A 509 10.05 21.63 50.43
C ILE A 509 10.19 20.64 49.27
N ASP A 510 9.49 20.88 48.15
CA ASP A 510 9.58 20.04 46.95
C ASP A 510 10.98 20.13 46.31
N GLU A 511 11.60 21.32 46.24
CA GLU A 511 12.99 21.49 45.77
C GLU A 511 14.01 20.76 46.67
N LEU A 512 13.83 20.81 47.99
CA LEU A 512 14.65 20.07 48.94
C LEU A 512 14.48 18.56 48.77
N ALA A 513 13.25 18.09 48.58
CA ALA A 513 12.95 16.68 48.33
C ALA A 513 13.55 16.20 47.01
N ASP A 514 13.54 17.04 45.96
CA ASP A 514 14.16 16.74 44.67
C ASP A 514 15.68 16.62 44.79
N ASN A 515 16.32 17.53 45.54
CA ASN A 515 17.75 17.45 45.82
C ASN A 515 18.12 16.20 46.63
N LEU A 516 17.31 15.82 47.62
CA LEU A 516 17.49 14.58 48.38
C LEU A 516 17.28 13.35 47.48
N TRP A 517 16.29 13.39 46.61
CA TRP A 517 16.01 12.30 45.67
C TRP A 517 17.19 12.06 44.72
N GLN A 518 17.70 13.11 44.09
CA GLN A 518 18.78 13.00 43.11
C GLN A 518 20.14 12.68 43.75
N ASN A 519 20.45 13.22 44.93
CA ASN A 519 21.77 13.06 45.54
C ASN A 519 21.89 11.86 46.49
N ILE A 520 20.78 11.40 47.10
CA ILE A 520 20.81 10.32 48.09
C ILE A 520 20.12 9.07 47.55
N LEU A 521 18.91 9.20 47.00
CA LEU A 521 18.09 8.04 46.60
C LEU A 521 18.51 7.46 45.24
N VAL A 522 18.82 8.28 44.25
CA VAL A 522 19.25 7.80 42.91
C VAL A 522 20.59 7.06 42.97
N PRO A 523 21.62 7.48 43.72
CA PRO A 523 22.87 6.73 43.85
C PRO A 523 22.71 5.41 44.62
N PHE A 524 21.91 5.41 45.70
CA PHE A 524 21.60 4.18 46.44
C PHE A 524 20.74 3.21 45.64
N SER A 525 19.79 3.72 44.84
CA SER A 525 18.98 2.92 43.95
C SER A 525 19.79 2.46 42.72
N GLY A 526 20.76 3.21 42.21
CA GLY A 526 21.68 2.77 41.15
C GLY A 526 22.47 1.50 41.48
N MET A 527 22.66 1.19 42.78
CA MET A 527 23.25 -0.06 43.26
C MET A 527 22.25 -1.24 43.35
N ALA A 528 20.95 -0.99 43.46
CA ALA A 528 19.90 -2.03 43.58
C ALA A 528 19.02 -2.20 42.31
N VAL A 529 18.78 -1.12 41.60
CA VAL A 529 17.92 -1.01 40.41
C VAL A 529 18.61 -1.54 39.16
N ASN A 530 19.95 -1.47 39.08
CA ASN A 530 20.70 -2.10 37.97
C ASN A 530 20.55 -3.64 37.94
N ALA A 531 20.20 -4.27 39.06
CA ALA A 531 19.93 -5.71 39.13
C ALA A 531 18.45 -6.03 38.84
N GLY A 532 17.50 -5.25 39.39
CA GLY A 532 16.06 -5.51 39.24
C GLY A 532 15.44 -5.00 37.93
N MET A 533 15.80 -3.80 37.46
CA MET A 533 15.23 -3.24 36.23
C MET A 533 15.76 -3.95 34.99
N LYS A 534 17.02 -4.41 34.95
CA LYS A 534 17.51 -5.23 33.82
C LYS A 534 16.73 -6.54 33.67
N GLN A 535 16.19 -7.11 34.74
CA GLN A 535 15.42 -8.35 34.71
C GLN A 535 13.94 -8.12 34.37
N ALA A 536 13.32 -7.05 34.89
CA ALA A 536 11.93 -6.69 34.60
C ALA A 536 11.72 -6.05 33.21
N PHE A 537 12.70 -5.30 32.69
CA PHE A 537 12.63 -4.74 31.34
C PHE A 537 12.82 -5.84 30.27
N VAL A 538 13.67 -6.84 30.51
CA VAL A 538 13.85 -7.99 29.59
C VAL A 538 12.62 -8.92 29.60
N SER A 539 11.88 -9.03 30.71
CA SER A 539 10.65 -9.84 30.74
C SER A 539 9.47 -9.18 30.04
N ASN A 540 9.32 -7.85 30.13
CA ASN A 540 8.23 -7.13 29.48
C ASN A 540 8.48 -6.84 27.98
N PHE A 541 9.74 -6.69 27.53
CA PHE A 541 10.04 -6.55 26.10
C PHE A 541 9.78 -7.84 25.31
N ASN A 542 9.98 -9.01 25.93
CA ASN A 542 9.61 -10.30 25.33
C ASN A 542 8.10 -10.51 25.24
N SER A 543 7.29 -9.73 25.96
CA SER A 543 5.82 -9.77 25.91
C SER A 543 5.22 -8.80 24.88
N PHE A 544 5.95 -7.75 24.46
CA PHE A 544 5.50 -6.77 23.48
C PHE A 544 6.19 -6.88 22.11
N GLY A 545 7.32 -7.60 22.02
CA GLY A 545 8.01 -7.92 20.75
C GLY A 545 7.66 -9.30 20.15
N GLY A 546 6.60 -9.94 20.64
CA GLY A 546 6.32 -11.36 20.42
C GLY A 546 5.40 -11.71 19.25
N THR A 547 5.43 -11.02 18.12
CA THR A 547 4.87 -11.52 16.84
C THR A 547 5.63 -10.94 15.63
N ALA A 548 6.93 -11.22 15.55
CA ALA A 548 7.65 -11.32 14.29
C ALA A 548 8.96 -12.09 14.53
N ASN A 549 9.20 -13.13 13.73
CA ASN A 549 10.37 -14.02 13.73
C ASN A 549 10.48 -15.07 14.85
N ARG A 550 9.66 -16.12 14.75
CA ARG A 550 10.03 -17.44 15.27
C ARG A 550 9.51 -18.60 14.41
N THR A 551 9.97 -18.65 13.16
CA THR A 551 9.89 -19.85 12.30
C THR A 551 11.10 -19.87 11.35
N ASN A 552 12.29 -20.10 11.90
CA ASN A 552 13.35 -20.91 11.28
C ASN A 552 14.63 -20.84 12.12
N ASN A 553 14.80 -21.81 13.01
CA ASN A 553 16.11 -22.40 13.31
C ASN A 553 15.91 -23.58 14.26
N ASN A 554 15.41 -24.68 13.70
CA ASN A 554 15.60 -26.01 14.26
C ASN A 554 15.96 -26.93 13.09
N ASN A 555 17.22 -26.87 12.69
CA ASN A 555 17.99 -27.97 12.12
C ASN A 555 19.37 -27.44 11.76
N ASN A 556 20.34 -27.68 12.65
CA ASN A 556 21.74 -27.96 12.36
C ASN A 556 22.57 -27.67 13.62
N ASN A 557 22.70 -28.68 14.48
CA ASN A 557 23.89 -28.88 15.30
C ASN A 557 23.91 -30.34 15.77
N ALA A 558 24.14 -31.22 14.81
CA ALA A 558 24.74 -32.52 15.05
C ALA A 558 25.76 -32.75 13.92
N THR A 559 26.89 -33.36 14.27
CA THR A 559 28.06 -33.69 13.43
C THR A 559 28.98 -32.53 13.03
N THR A 560 30.12 -32.39 13.72
CA THR A 560 31.44 -32.75 13.15
C THR A 560 32.57 -32.69 14.18
N ASN A 561 33.10 -33.89 14.47
CA ASN A 561 34.44 -34.31 14.89
C ASN A 561 35.52 -33.22 15.00
N THR A 562 36.21 -33.06 16.14
CA THR A 562 37.41 -33.82 16.56
C THR A 562 38.44 -34.12 15.46
N VAL A 563 39.71 -33.94 15.83
CA VAL A 563 40.96 -34.28 15.12
C VAL A 563 41.58 -33.15 14.27
N HIS A 564 42.40 -32.31 14.92
CA HIS A 564 43.82 -32.19 14.56
C HIS A 564 44.61 -31.38 15.58
N GLU A 565 45.03 -32.06 16.64
CA GLU A 565 46.14 -31.63 17.48
C GLU A 565 47.27 -32.64 17.23
N SER A 566 48.36 -32.22 16.57
CA SER A 566 49.71 -32.81 16.61
C SER A 566 50.57 -32.32 15.45
N ARG A 567 51.43 -31.31 15.68
CA ARG A 567 52.85 -31.37 15.25
C ARG A 567 53.66 -30.18 15.72
N LYS A 568 54.84 -30.51 16.26
CA LYS A 568 56.02 -29.73 16.69
C LYS A 568 56.10 -29.67 18.22
N ARG A 569 57.08 -30.26 18.90
CA ARG A 569 58.45 -30.68 18.58
C ARG A 569 58.92 -31.62 19.70
N SER A 570 59.74 -32.63 19.40
CA SER A 570 60.97 -32.84 20.18
C SER A 570 61.90 -33.79 19.44
N ASN A 571 63.02 -33.22 18.97
CA ASN A 571 64.27 -33.95 18.84
C ASN A 571 65.07 -33.61 20.10
N LYS A 572 65.28 -34.55 21.01
CA LYS A 572 66.56 -34.81 21.70
C LYS A 572 66.40 -35.85 22.80
N LYS A 573 67.19 -36.92 22.62
CA LYS A 573 67.70 -37.92 23.56
C LYS A 573 66.72 -38.92 24.16
#